data_AF-A0A2N1V639-F1
#
_entry.id   AF-A0A2N1V639-F1
#
_cell.length_a   1.000
_cell.length_b   1.000
_cell.length_c   1.000
_cell.angle_alpha   90.00
_cell.angle_beta   90.00
_cell.angle_gamma   90.00
#
_symmetry.space_group_name_H-M   'P 1'
#
loop_
_entity.id
_entity.type
_entity.pdbx_description
1 polymer ?
#
loop_
_entity_poly.entity_id
_entity_poly.type
_entity_poly.pdbx_seq_one_letter_code
_entity_poly.pdbx_strand_id
1 'polypeptide(L)'
;MSAHVEHASHGAHEHPDHVPVYIKLAVVLSVLTGIEVAILFVALPDALMLTGLYGLAALKFGLVVAMFMHLKYDNKILTGIFFSGFTIALATMFAMVALINYQPTKTSIHVKTSKELAALNAGDASKGPEVFMAKGCAACHAISSLPGAVGAVGPKLDGLSQRAAALGGKDYIKQSIDNPNAVVVEGYPAGLMPANLKASMSDDEYKNLISYLETL
;
A
#
# COMPACT_ATOMS: atom_id res chain seq x y z
N MET A 1 46.54 48.48 48.01
CA MET A 1 46.92 47.69 46.82
C MET A 1 45.64 47.53 46.00
N SER A 2 45.35 48.50 45.12
CA SER A 2 44.09 48.56 44.38
C SER A 2 44.25 47.87 43.03
N ALA A 3 43.26 47.07 42.66
CA ALA A 3 43.18 46.30 41.44
C ALA A 3 43.09 47.20 40.19
N HIS A 4 43.85 46.85 39.15
CA HIS A 4 43.61 47.30 37.77
C HIS A 4 43.18 46.07 36.98
N VAL A 5 41.89 45.98 36.67
CA VAL A 5 41.35 45.05 35.67
C VAL A 5 41.23 45.85 34.37
N GLU A 6 42.06 45.50 33.39
CA GLU A 6 41.97 46.00 32.03
C GLU A 6 40.74 45.35 31.36
N HIS A 7 39.71 46.14 31.08
CA HIS A 7 38.61 45.73 30.23
C HIS A 7 39.06 45.78 28.77
N ALA A 8 39.49 44.64 28.23
CA ALA A 8 39.66 44.46 26.79
C ALA A 8 38.28 44.60 26.11
N SER A 9 38.11 45.64 25.30
CA SER A 9 36.95 45.85 24.45
C SER A 9 36.85 44.70 23.44
N HIS A 10 35.82 43.86 23.56
CA HIS A 10 35.44 42.93 22.51
C HIS A 10 35.03 43.73 21.27
N GLY A 11 35.91 43.71 20.26
CA GLY A 11 35.61 44.23 18.93
C GLY A 11 34.34 43.58 18.40
N ALA A 12 33.38 44.43 18.02
CA ALA A 12 32.21 44.02 17.28
C ALA A 12 32.68 43.36 15.97
N HIS A 13 32.55 42.04 15.88
CA HIS A 13 32.64 41.35 14.61
C HIS A 13 31.42 41.76 13.78
N GLU A 14 31.61 42.70 12.87
CA GLU A 14 30.64 43.04 11.82
C GLU A 14 30.40 41.77 10.97
N HIS A 15 29.24 41.15 11.16
CA HIS A 15 28.77 40.07 10.30
C HIS A 15 28.41 40.68 8.94
N PRO A 16 29.02 40.23 7.82
CA PRO A 16 28.70 40.76 6.51
C PRO A 16 27.23 40.55 6.15
N ASP A 17 26.60 41.62 5.67
CA ASP A 17 25.16 41.76 5.43
C ASP A 17 24.64 40.87 4.29
N HIS A 18 24.39 39.58 4.57
CA HIS A 18 23.74 38.66 3.62
C HIS A 18 22.21 38.71 3.69
N VAL A 19 21.64 39.52 4.59
CA VAL A 19 20.19 39.71 4.79
C VAL A 19 19.43 39.99 3.46
N PRO A 20 19.93 40.83 2.54
CA PRO A 20 19.22 41.10 1.28
C PRO A 20 19.12 39.88 0.36
N VAL A 21 20.06 38.93 0.45
CA VAL A 21 20.05 37.70 -0.34
C VAL A 21 18.98 36.73 0.19
N TYR A 22 18.89 36.57 1.51
CA TYR A 22 17.89 35.71 2.13
C TYR A 22 16.47 36.23 1.93
N ILE A 23 16.25 37.55 1.98
CA ILE A 23 14.94 38.15 1.68
C ILE A 23 14.52 37.85 0.24
N LYS A 24 15.43 37.99 -0.74
CA LYS A 24 15.15 37.65 -2.14
C LYS A 24 14.77 36.17 -2.30
N LEU A 25 15.49 35.26 -1.63
CA LEU A 25 15.17 33.83 -1.65
C LEU A 25 13.83 33.51 -0.99
N ALA A 26 13.52 34.14 0.15
CA ALA A 26 12.25 33.97 0.84
C ALA A 26 11.07 34.42 -0.02
N VAL A 27 11.20 35.55 -0.73
CA VAL A 27 10.20 36.01 -1.70
C VAL A 27 10.04 35.00 -2.84
N VAL A 28 11.15 34.52 -3.44
CA VAL A 28 11.09 33.51 -4.51
C VAL A 28 10.42 32.22 -4.03
N LEU A 29 10.80 31.68 -2.87
CA LEU A 29 10.20 30.48 -2.30
C LEU A 29 8.71 30.69 -1.98
N SER A 30 8.34 31.87 -1.48
CA SER A 30 6.94 32.22 -1.20
C SER A 30 6.11 32.27 -2.48
N VAL A 31 6.64 32.86 -3.56
CA VAL A 31 5.98 32.88 -4.88
C VAL A 31 5.83 31.47 -5.43
N LEU A 32 6.88 30.63 -5.36
CA LEU A 32 6.80 29.24 -5.79
C LEU A 32 5.75 28.44 -4.99
N THR A 33 5.55 28.75 -3.72
CA THR A 33 4.50 28.15 -2.87
C THR A 33 3.12 28.68 -3.19
N GLY A 34 2.98 29.97 -3.47
CA GLY A 34 1.74 30.53 -4.00
C GLY A 34 1.33 29.90 -5.33
N ILE A 35 2.28 29.65 -6.24
CA ILE A 35 2.02 28.98 -7.52
C ILE A 35 1.55 27.53 -7.30
N GLU A 36 2.20 26.78 -6.40
CA GLU A 36 1.80 25.42 -6.07
C GLU A 36 0.36 25.38 -5.55
N VAL A 37 0.03 26.26 -4.61
CA VAL A 37 -1.33 26.40 -4.07
C VAL A 37 -2.31 26.80 -5.18
N ALA A 38 -1.96 27.73 -6.06
CA ALA A 38 -2.83 28.14 -7.17
C ALA A 38 -3.10 26.99 -8.15
N ILE A 39 -2.10 26.16 -8.46
CA ILE A 39 -2.23 24.99 -9.33
C ILE A 39 -3.25 23.99 -8.75
N LEU A 40 -3.36 23.86 -7.43
CA LEU A 40 -4.37 23.00 -6.80
C LEU A 40 -5.82 23.45 -7.03
N PHE A 41 -6.03 24.74 -7.31
CA PHE A 41 -7.36 25.31 -7.53
C PHE A 41 -7.73 25.46 -9.01
N VAL A 42 -6.76 25.37 -9.92
CA VAL A 42 -7.03 25.36 -11.35
C VAL A 42 -7.33 23.91 -11.77
N ALA A 43 -8.44 23.69 -12.45
CA ALA A 43 -8.83 22.37 -13.00
C ALA A 43 -7.94 21.97 -14.20
N LEU A 44 -6.65 21.77 -13.95
CA LEU A 44 -5.70 21.26 -14.94
C LEU A 44 -5.86 19.74 -15.12
N PRO A 45 -5.47 19.18 -16.27
CA PRO A 45 -5.39 17.74 -16.44
C PRO A 45 -4.47 17.09 -15.38
N ASP A 46 -4.87 15.95 -14.83
CA ASP A 46 -4.20 15.28 -13.70
C ASP A 46 -2.69 15.11 -13.90
N ALA A 47 -2.27 14.74 -15.10
CA ALA A 47 -0.86 14.56 -15.43
C ALA A 47 -0.06 15.88 -15.34
N LEU A 48 -0.65 17.00 -15.74
CA LEU A 48 -0.01 18.31 -15.70
C LEU A 48 0.04 18.86 -14.27
N MET A 49 -1.03 18.63 -13.50
CA MET A 49 -1.06 18.99 -12.08
C MET A 49 0.04 18.24 -11.32
N LEU A 50 0.13 16.92 -11.50
CA LEU A 50 1.08 16.06 -10.80
C LEU A 50 2.53 16.37 -11.17
N THR A 51 2.83 16.48 -12.47
CA THR A 51 4.17 16.83 -12.95
C THR A 51 4.59 18.23 -12.52
N GLY A 52 3.67 19.19 -12.55
CA GLY A 52 3.89 20.56 -12.07
C GLY A 52 4.17 20.61 -10.57
N LEU A 53 3.38 19.91 -9.76
CA LEU A 53 3.57 19.89 -8.30
C LEU A 53 4.90 19.24 -7.90
N TYR A 54 5.22 18.06 -8.47
CA TYR A 54 6.51 17.41 -8.19
C TYR A 54 7.69 18.24 -8.69
N GLY A 55 7.55 18.92 -9.84
CA GLY A 55 8.56 19.83 -10.37
C GLY A 55 8.81 21.03 -9.45
N LEU A 56 7.74 21.68 -8.98
CA LEU A 56 7.83 22.81 -8.04
C LEU A 56 8.37 22.38 -6.67
N ALA A 57 7.99 21.20 -6.18
CA ALA A 57 8.51 20.63 -4.94
C ALA A 57 10.03 20.36 -5.04
N ALA A 58 10.49 19.74 -6.14
CA ALA A 58 11.90 19.49 -6.39
C ALA A 58 12.71 20.79 -6.50
N LEU A 59 12.17 21.81 -7.17
CA LEU A 59 12.82 23.12 -7.32
C LEU A 59 13.00 23.82 -5.96
N LYS A 60 11.96 23.84 -5.13
CA LYS A 60 12.02 24.43 -3.78
C LYS A 60 12.99 23.67 -2.89
N PHE A 61 12.88 22.34 -2.88
CA PHE A 61 13.80 21.49 -2.13
C PHE A 61 15.25 21.77 -2.53
N GLY A 62 15.55 21.83 -3.82
CA GLY A 62 16.88 22.15 -4.34
C GLY A 62 17.38 23.54 -3.92
N LEU A 63 16.54 24.57 -3.99
CA LEU A 63 16.87 25.94 -3.55
C LEU A 63 17.17 26.00 -2.05
N VAL A 64 16.35 25.35 -1.23
CA VAL A 64 16.53 25.30 0.23
C VAL A 64 17.82 24.56 0.58
N VAL A 65 18.06 23.41 -0.04
CA VAL A 65 19.26 22.62 0.16
C VAL A 65 20.51 23.39 -0.28
N ALA A 66 20.49 24.02 -1.46
CA ALA A 66 21.64 24.76 -1.97
C ALA A 66 21.99 26.00 -1.14
N MET A 67 20.98 26.76 -0.67
CA MET A 67 21.19 28.07 -0.04
C MET A 67 21.09 28.06 1.49
N PHE A 68 20.16 27.30 2.07
CA PHE A 68 19.95 27.26 3.53
C PHE A 68 20.69 26.10 4.21
N MET A 69 20.84 24.95 3.53
CA MET A 69 21.73 23.88 4.01
C MET A 69 23.19 24.08 3.57
N HIS A 70 23.54 25.28 3.12
CA HIS A 70 24.88 25.73 2.76
C HIS A 70 25.59 24.96 1.64
N LEU A 71 24.99 23.96 0.99
CA LEU A 71 25.65 23.14 -0.04
C LEU A 71 26.39 23.91 -1.15
N LYS A 72 25.91 25.10 -1.52
CA LYS A 72 26.57 25.97 -2.50
C LYS A 72 27.86 26.61 -1.98
N TYR A 73 27.94 26.88 -0.69
CA TYR A 73 29.01 27.64 -0.04
C TYR A 73 29.87 26.78 0.92
N ASP A 74 29.48 25.53 1.13
CA ASP A 74 30.12 24.62 2.07
C ASP A 74 31.18 23.72 1.38
N ASN A 75 31.99 23.07 2.21
CA ASN A 75 33.04 22.17 1.75
C ASN A 75 32.45 20.93 1.06
N LYS A 76 33.18 20.43 0.05
CA LYS A 76 32.78 19.25 -0.74
C LYS A 76 32.51 17.99 0.10
N ILE A 77 33.10 17.91 1.29
CA ILE A 77 32.88 16.81 2.25
C ILE A 77 31.45 16.84 2.80
N LEU A 78 30.93 18.01 3.19
CA LEU A 78 29.58 18.16 3.75
C LEU A 78 28.52 17.97 2.67
N THR A 79 28.78 18.50 1.48
CA THR A 79 28.01 18.18 0.26
C THR A 79 27.98 16.69 -0.04
N GLY A 80 29.11 15.99 0.10
CA GLY A 80 29.21 14.54 -0.10
C GLY A 80 28.39 13.73 0.90
N ILE A 81 28.38 14.13 2.18
CA ILE A 81 27.59 13.47 3.23
C ILE A 81 26.09 13.63 2.98
N PHE A 82 25.64 14.79 2.49
CA PHE A 82 24.24 14.99 2.14
C PHE A 82 23.77 14.03 1.03
N PHE A 83 24.52 13.94 -0.07
CA PHE A 83 24.16 13.07 -1.19
C PHE A 83 24.31 11.58 -0.88
N SER A 84 25.21 11.18 0.02
CA SER A 84 25.30 9.79 0.47
C SER A 84 24.05 9.38 1.24
N GLY A 85 23.53 10.25 2.11
CA GLY A 85 22.25 10.02 2.81
C GLY A 85 21.07 9.89 1.84
N PHE A 86 20.98 10.78 0.84
CA PHE A 86 19.96 10.70 -0.20
C PHE A 86 20.05 9.39 -1.01
N THR A 87 21.27 8.97 -1.36
CA THR A 87 21.51 7.72 -2.10
C THR A 87 21.10 6.50 -1.28
N ILE A 88 21.43 6.46 0.02
CA ILE A 88 21.01 5.38 0.92
C ILE A 88 19.49 5.35 1.02
N ALA A 89 18.81 6.49 1.16
CA ALA A 89 17.36 6.55 1.22
C ALA A 89 16.68 6.02 -0.05
N LEU A 90 17.20 6.35 -1.23
CA LEU A 90 16.70 5.79 -2.48
C LEU A 90 16.96 4.29 -2.59
N ALA A 91 18.14 3.82 -2.16
CA ALA A 91 18.48 2.41 -2.16
C ALA A 91 17.58 1.60 -1.22
N THR A 92 17.30 2.11 -0.02
CA THR A 92 16.39 1.46 0.94
C THR A 92 14.94 1.48 0.46
N MET A 93 14.49 2.58 -0.16
CA MET A 93 13.16 2.66 -0.76
C MET A 93 13.00 1.64 -1.89
N PHE A 94 13.98 1.55 -2.78
CA PHE A 94 13.97 0.54 -3.85
C PHE A 94 14.02 -0.88 -3.28
N ALA A 95 14.88 -1.15 -2.30
CA ALA A 95 14.96 -2.45 -1.65
C ALA A 95 13.64 -2.83 -0.98
N MET A 96 12.97 -1.90 -0.29
CA MET A 96 11.66 -2.13 0.32
C MET A 96 10.59 -2.45 -0.73
N VAL A 97 10.54 -1.68 -1.83
CA VAL A 97 9.61 -1.96 -2.93
C VAL A 97 9.93 -3.30 -3.58
N ALA A 98 11.20 -3.62 -3.79
CA ALA A 98 11.63 -4.91 -4.32
C ALA A 98 11.25 -6.06 -3.39
N LEU A 99 11.37 -5.90 -2.08
CA LEU A 99 10.93 -6.88 -1.08
C LEU A 99 9.41 -7.06 -1.06
N ILE A 100 8.64 -5.98 -1.14
CA ILE A 100 7.17 -6.06 -1.23
C ILE A 100 6.74 -6.78 -2.51
N ASN A 101 7.46 -6.54 -3.61
CA ASN A 101 7.24 -7.21 -4.90
C ASN A 101 8.02 -8.53 -5.04
N TYR A 102 8.73 -8.96 -3.99
CA TYR A 102 9.46 -10.22 -4.01
C TYR A 102 8.45 -11.35 -3.85
N GLN A 103 7.88 -11.75 -4.98
CA GLN A 103 7.18 -13.00 -5.13
C GLN A 103 8.26 -14.08 -5.21
N PRO A 104 8.52 -14.89 -4.16
CA PRO A 104 9.43 -16.02 -4.30
C PRO A 104 8.94 -16.83 -5.49
N THR A 105 9.80 -16.95 -6.49
CA THR A 105 9.52 -17.60 -7.78
C THR A 105 8.75 -18.88 -7.48
N LYS A 106 7.50 -18.99 -7.95
CA LYS A 106 6.72 -20.23 -7.81
C LYS A 106 7.62 -21.33 -8.33
N THR A 107 8.13 -22.18 -7.43
CA THR A 107 8.94 -23.33 -7.79
C THR A 107 8.13 -24.09 -8.83
N SER A 108 8.52 -24.00 -10.10
CA SER A 108 7.88 -24.74 -11.16
C SER A 108 8.28 -26.19 -10.95
N ILE A 109 7.48 -26.89 -10.14
CA ILE A 109 7.51 -28.33 -10.13
C ILE A 109 7.25 -28.75 -11.57
N HIS A 110 8.20 -29.46 -12.16
CA HIS A 110 8.01 -30.13 -13.44
C HIS A 110 6.99 -31.25 -13.21
N VAL A 111 5.71 -30.88 -13.21
CA VAL A 111 4.61 -31.81 -13.08
C VAL A 111 4.49 -32.52 -14.43
N LYS A 112 4.92 -33.78 -14.46
CA LYS A 112 4.98 -34.59 -15.69
C LYS A 112 3.59 -34.91 -16.26
N THR A 113 2.50 -34.70 -15.51
CA THR A 113 1.14 -35.06 -15.94
C THR A 113 0.10 -33.99 -15.63
N SER A 114 -0.82 -33.74 -16.56
CA SER A 114 -1.93 -32.77 -16.42
C SER A 114 -2.86 -33.08 -15.24
N LYS A 115 -2.98 -34.35 -14.85
CA LYS A 115 -3.76 -34.80 -13.69
C LYS A 115 -3.15 -34.35 -12.36
N GLU A 116 -1.84 -34.39 -12.26
CA GLU A 116 -1.09 -33.96 -11.08
C GLU A 116 -1.02 -32.42 -11.02
N LEU A 117 -1.04 -31.74 -12.18
CA LEU A 117 -1.18 -30.27 -12.25
C LEU A 117 -2.58 -29.81 -11.85
N ALA A 118 -3.62 -30.59 -12.22
CA ALA A 118 -4.98 -30.37 -11.77
C ALA A 118 -5.14 -30.64 -10.27
N ALA A 119 -4.43 -31.64 -9.72
CA ALA A 119 -4.40 -31.91 -8.28
C ALA A 119 -3.61 -30.85 -7.49
N LEU A 120 -2.53 -30.30 -8.06
CA LEU A 120 -1.73 -29.23 -7.44
C LEU A 120 -2.44 -27.87 -7.50
N ASN A 121 -3.24 -27.63 -8.54
CA ASN A 121 -4.07 -26.43 -8.67
C ASN A 121 -5.45 -26.56 -8.03
N ALA A 122 -5.90 -27.78 -7.73
CA ALA A 122 -7.06 -28.01 -6.90
C ALA A 122 -6.67 -27.69 -5.46
N GLY A 123 -7.46 -26.85 -4.79
CA GLY A 123 -7.24 -26.62 -3.37
C GLY A 123 -7.44 -27.89 -2.56
N ASP A 124 -6.86 -27.92 -1.37
CA ASP A 124 -7.05 -28.97 -0.38
C ASP A 124 -8.34 -28.69 0.42
N ALA A 125 -9.39 -29.47 0.14
CA ALA A 125 -10.68 -29.36 0.83
C ALA A 125 -10.54 -29.57 2.35
N SER A 126 -9.52 -30.29 2.81
CA SER A 126 -9.28 -30.55 4.25
C SER A 126 -8.85 -29.29 5.00
N LYS A 127 -8.27 -28.30 4.28
CA LYS A 127 -7.85 -27.00 4.82
C LYS A 127 -8.91 -25.91 4.69
N GLY A 128 -9.95 -26.15 3.89
CA GLY A 128 -11.02 -25.16 3.68
C GLY A 128 -11.84 -24.80 4.93
N PRO A 129 -12.12 -25.73 5.89
CA PRO A 129 -12.79 -25.37 7.14
C PRO A 129 -12.05 -24.31 7.95
N GLU A 130 -10.73 -24.38 8.01
CA GLU A 130 -9.91 -23.37 8.70
C GLU A 130 -10.05 -22.00 8.04
N VAL A 131 -9.96 -21.93 6.71
CA VAL A 131 -10.15 -20.68 5.96
C VAL A 131 -11.56 -20.13 6.16
N PHE A 132 -12.58 -20.99 6.12
CA PHE A 132 -13.99 -20.60 6.33
C PHE A 132 -14.20 -19.94 7.69
N MET A 133 -13.58 -20.47 8.74
CA MET A 133 -13.63 -19.89 10.08
C MET A 133 -12.80 -18.61 10.17
N ALA A 134 -11.55 -18.64 9.70
CA ALA A 134 -10.59 -17.54 9.82
C ALA A 134 -11.01 -16.28 9.05
N LYS A 135 -11.70 -16.44 7.90
CA LYS A 135 -12.19 -15.33 7.08
C LYS A 135 -13.59 -14.87 7.48
N GLY A 136 -14.13 -15.38 8.58
CA GLY A 136 -15.40 -14.92 9.16
C GLY A 136 -16.66 -15.41 8.43
N CYS A 137 -16.54 -16.34 7.47
CA CYS A 137 -17.69 -16.88 6.73
C CYS A 137 -18.73 -17.51 7.67
N ALA A 138 -18.24 -18.16 8.74
CA ALA A 138 -19.04 -18.79 9.78
C ALA A 138 -19.96 -17.84 10.57
N ALA A 139 -19.68 -16.53 10.57
CA ALA A 139 -20.52 -15.54 11.23
C ALA A 139 -21.89 -15.40 10.54
N CYS A 140 -21.92 -15.59 9.22
CA CYS A 140 -23.14 -15.43 8.43
C CYS A 140 -23.71 -16.76 7.92
N HIS A 141 -22.87 -17.75 7.63
CA HIS A 141 -23.26 -19.01 7.04
C HIS A 141 -23.10 -20.19 8.00
N ALA A 142 -24.17 -20.97 8.16
CA ALA A 142 -24.15 -22.21 8.93
C ALA A 142 -23.68 -23.40 8.09
N ILE A 143 -22.90 -24.28 8.73
CA ILE A 143 -22.52 -25.61 8.23
C ILE A 143 -22.65 -26.60 9.38
N SER A 144 -23.58 -27.56 9.29
CA SER A 144 -23.86 -28.47 10.42
C SER A 144 -22.67 -29.35 10.80
N SER A 145 -21.83 -29.69 9.82
CA SER A 145 -20.63 -30.52 10.01
C SER A 145 -19.42 -29.77 10.59
N LEU A 146 -19.48 -28.43 10.70
CA LEU A 146 -18.38 -27.59 11.16
C LEU A 146 -18.75 -26.88 12.48
N PRO A 147 -18.18 -27.31 13.62
CA PRO A 147 -18.41 -26.66 14.90
C PRO A 147 -18.07 -25.17 14.87
N GLY A 148 -19.01 -24.33 15.33
CA GLY A 148 -18.87 -22.88 15.34
C GLY A 148 -19.39 -22.17 14.08
N ALA A 149 -19.69 -22.89 12.99
CA ALA A 149 -20.36 -22.35 11.82
C ALA A 149 -21.89 -22.36 12.02
N VAL A 150 -22.40 -21.37 12.75
CA VAL A 150 -23.82 -21.27 13.15
C VAL A 150 -24.51 -20.00 12.64
N GLY A 151 -23.87 -19.26 11.74
CA GLY A 151 -24.43 -18.04 11.18
C GLY A 151 -25.77 -18.26 10.46
N ALA A 152 -26.72 -17.34 10.65
CA ALA A 152 -28.06 -17.40 10.06
C ALA A 152 -28.40 -16.18 9.19
N VAL A 153 -27.42 -15.30 8.94
CA VAL A 153 -27.57 -14.10 8.12
C VAL A 153 -27.62 -14.46 6.64
N GLY A 154 -26.78 -15.42 6.23
CA GLY A 154 -26.75 -16.00 4.89
C GLY A 154 -27.36 -17.41 4.87
N PRO A 155 -27.56 -17.98 3.67
CA PRO A 155 -28.10 -19.32 3.54
C PRO A 155 -27.19 -20.38 4.17
N LYS A 156 -27.81 -21.39 4.77
CA LYS A 156 -27.12 -22.59 5.23
C LYS A 156 -26.40 -23.27 4.06
N LEU A 157 -25.15 -23.69 4.27
CA LEU A 157 -24.29 -24.21 3.20
C LEU A 157 -24.25 -25.74 3.13
N ASP A 158 -24.91 -26.47 4.03
CA ASP A 158 -25.12 -27.91 3.87
C ASP A 158 -25.85 -28.19 2.55
N GLY A 159 -25.34 -29.13 1.75
CA GLY A 159 -25.83 -29.46 0.41
C GLY A 159 -25.53 -28.40 -0.66
N LEU A 160 -24.58 -27.48 -0.41
CA LEU A 160 -24.21 -26.43 -1.36
C LEU A 160 -23.76 -27.01 -2.70
N SER A 161 -22.94 -28.07 -2.71
CA SER A 161 -22.41 -28.70 -3.93
C SER A 161 -23.52 -29.11 -4.89
N GLN A 162 -24.59 -29.71 -4.36
CA GLN A 162 -25.76 -30.16 -5.11
C GLN A 162 -26.56 -28.97 -5.66
N ARG A 163 -26.77 -27.93 -4.85
CA ARG A 163 -27.46 -26.70 -5.30
C ARG A 163 -26.65 -25.97 -6.36
N ALA A 164 -25.35 -25.84 -6.14
CA ALA A 164 -24.42 -25.19 -7.05
C ALA A 164 -24.37 -25.93 -8.39
N ALA A 165 -24.44 -27.26 -8.43
CA ALA A 165 -24.40 -28.04 -9.66
C ALA A 165 -25.47 -27.59 -10.70
N ALA A 166 -26.67 -27.21 -10.24
CA ALA A 166 -27.73 -26.69 -11.12
C ALA A 166 -27.49 -25.24 -11.61
N LEU A 167 -26.55 -24.52 -10.98
CA LEU A 167 -26.27 -23.10 -11.22
C LEU A 167 -24.89 -22.85 -11.86
N GLY A 168 -24.16 -23.91 -12.26
CA GLY A 168 -22.81 -23.81 -12.83
C GLY A 168 -21.69 -24.37 -11.95
N GLY A 169 -22.05 -25.07 -10.87
CA GLY A 169 -21.13 -25.81 -9.99
C GLY A 169 -20.10 -24.90 -9.34
N LYS A 170 -18.82 -25.25 -9.53
CA LYS A 170 -17.68 -24.50 -9.02
C LYS A 170 -17.69 -23.02 -9.38
N ASP A 171 -18.09 -22.70 -10.61
CA ASP A 171 -18.02 -21.33 -11.11
C ASP A 171 -19.08 -20.44 -10.44
N TYR A 172 -20.24 -21.01 -10.10
CA TYR A 172 -21.23 -20.33 -9.27
C TYR A 172 -20.69 -20.00 -7.87
N ILE A 173 -19.99 -20.95 -7.24
CA ILE A 173 -19.38 -20.75 -5.91
C ILE A 173 -18.33 -19.63 -5.97
N LYS A 174 -17.45 -19.66 -6.99
CA LYS A 174 -16.44 -18.61 -7.20
C LYS A 174 -17.08 -17.25 -7.43
N GLN A 175 -18.07 -17.17 -8.32
CA GLN A 175 -18.79 -15.92 -8.59
C GLN A 175 -19.44 -15.36 -7.33
N SER A 176 -20.01 -16.22 -6.49
CA SER A 176 -20.65 -15.81 -5.24
C SER A 176 -19.65 -15.22 -4.24
N ILE A 177 -18.36 -15.60 -4.29
CA ILE A 177 -17.33 -15.05 -3.42
C ILE A 177 -16.67 -13.80 -4.03
N ASP A 178 -16.41 -13.83 -5.33
CA ASP A 178 -15.73 -12.74 -6.03
C ASP A 178 -16.67 -11.55 -6.23
N ASN A 179 -17.93 -11.83 -6.57
CA ASN A 179 -18.99 -10.87 -6.90
C ASN A 179 -20.32 -11.25 -6.22
N PRO A 180 -20.44 -11.15 -4.88
CA PRO A 180 -21.58 -11.68 -4.11
C PRO A 180 -22.96 -11.11 -4.45
N ASN A 181 -23.01 -9.91 -5.05
CA ASN A 181 -24.29 -9.29 -5.46
C ASN A 181 -24.68 -9.62 -6.91
N ALA A 182 -23.91 -10.43 -7.64
CA ALA A 182 -24.23 -10.78 -9.02
C ALA A 182 -25.41 -11.74 -9.13
N VAL A 183 -25.50 -12.70 -8.20
CA VAL A 183 -26.63 -13.63 -8.07
C VAL A 183 -26.94 -13.77 -6.59
N VAL A 184 -28.09 -13.26 -6.16
CA VAL A 184 -28.54 -13.35 -4.76
C VAL A 184 -29.63 -14.40 -4.66
N VAL A 185 -29.47 -15.33 -3.72
CA VAL A 185 -30.45 -16.40 -3.49
C VAL A 185 -31.77 -15.79 -3.00
N GLU A 186 -32.89 -16.32 -3.50
CA GLU A 186 -34.23 -15.89 -3.11
C GLU A 186 -34.40 -15.96 -1.58
N GLY A 187 -35.04 -14.92 -1.01
CA GLY A 187 -35.26 -14.81 0.43
C GLY A 187 -34.11 -14.17 1.22
N TYR A 188 -32.98 -13.83 0.59
CA TYR A 188 -31.87 -13.11 1.23
C TYR A 188 -31.70 -11.71 0.63
N PRO A 189 -31.48 -10.67 1.45
CA PRO A 189 -31.28 -9.31 0.94
C PRO A 189 -29.88 -9.15 0.34
N ALA A 190 -29.80 -8.37 -0.74
CA ALA A 190 -28.53 -8.01 -1.36
C ALA A 190 -27.66 -7.14 -0.42
N GLY A 191 -26.34 -7.18 -0.61
CA GLY A 191 -25.38 -6.34 0.11
C GLY A 191 -24.90 -6.87 1.45
N LEU A 192 -25.47 -7.98 1.97
CA LEU A 192 -25.03 -8.56 3.25
C LEU A 192 -23.72 -9.34 3.16
N MET A 193 -23.48 -10.04 2.05
CA MET A 193 -22.21 -10.71 1.83
C MET A 193 -21.17 -9.67 1.36
N PRO A 194 -20.06 -9.46 2.10
CA PRO A 194 -19.11 -8.41 1.79
C PRO A 194 -18.48 -8.58 0.40
N ALA A 195 -18.28 -7.48 -0.32
CA ALA A 195 -17.52 -7.50 -1.57
C ALA A 195 -16.01 -7.66 -1.30
N ASN A 196 -15.25 -8.03 -2.34
CA ASN A 196 -13.78 -8.14 -2.30
C ASN A 196 -13.23 -9.17 -1.29
N LEU A 197 -14.00 -10.19 -0.91
CA LEU A 197 -13.54 -11.24 0.02
C LEU A 197 -12.26 -11.92 -0.46
N LYS A 198 -12.11 -12.13 -1.77
CA LYS A 198 -10.91 -12.69 -2.38
C LYS A 198 -9.63 -11.92 -2.03
N ALA A 199 -9.71 -10.59 -1.86
CA ALA A 199 -8.56 -9.77 -1.49
C ALA A 199 -8.10 -9.98 -0.03
N SER A 200 -8.96 -10.56 0.83
CA SER A 200 -8.64 -10.84 2.24
C SER A 200 -7.93 -12.20 2.45
N MET A 201 -7.65 -12.93 1.37
CA MET A 201 -7.07 -14.27 1.44
C MET A 201 -6.10 -14.54 0.29
N SER A 202 -5.12 -15.41 0.53
CA SER A 202 -4.17 -15.86 -0.49
C SER A 202 -4.85 -16.71 -1.58
N ASP A 203 -4.11 -16.98 -2.66
CA ASP A 203 -4.58 -17.88 -3.71
C ASP A 203 -4.82 -19.30 -3.23
N ASP A 204 -3.98 -19.80 -2.34
CA ASP A 204 -4.11 -21.16 -1.82
C ASP A 204 -5.25 -21.24 -0.80
N GLU A 205 -5.41 -20.25 0.07
CA GLU A 205 -6.57 -20.16 0.97
C GLU A 205 -7.88 -20.17 0.18
N TYR A 206 -7.98 -19.35 -0.88
CA TYR A 206 -9.15 -19.30 -1.73
C TYR A 206 -9.42 -20.64 -2.42
N LYS A 207 -8.40 -21.27 -3.01
CA LYS A 207 -8.55 -22.59 -3.65
C LYS A 207 -9.03 -23.63 -2.65
N ASN A 208 -8.45 -23.67 -1.44
CA ASN A 208 -8.83 -24.60 -0.37
C ASN A 208 -10.28 -24.38 0.07
N LEU A 209 -10.69 -23.12 0.22
CA LEU A 209 -12.07 -22.75 0.54
C LEU A 209 -13.03 -23.23 -0.54
N ILE A 210 -12.78 -22.92 -1.82
CA ILE A 210 -13.63 -23.37 -2.94
C ILE A 210 -13.71 -24.91 -2.97
N SER A 211 -12.56 -25.59 -2.83
CA SER A 211 -12.50 -27.05 -2.82
C SER A 211 -13.34 -27.66 -1.70
N TYR A 212 -13.32 -27.06 -0.51
CA TYR A 212 -14.18 -27.46 0.61
C TYR A 212 -15.66 -27.19 0.35
N LEU A 213 -16.01 -26.02 -0.17
CA LEU A 213 -17.40 -25.69 -0.49
C LEU A 213 -18.01 -26.61 -1.56
N GLU A 214 -17.18 -27.13 -2.47
CA GLU A 214 -17.58 -28.15 -3.44
C GLU A 214 -17.87 -29.54 -2.83
N THR A 215 -17.50 -29.79 -1.56
CA THR A 215 -17.80 -31.06 -0.87
C THR A 215 -19.05 -31.00 0.00
N LEU A 216 -19.64 -29.80 0.20
CA LEU A 216 -20.76 -29.57 1.13
C LEU A 216 -22.12 -29.97 0.60
#